data_AF-A0A7J4EIG6-F1
#
_entry.id   AF-A0A7J4EIG6-F1
#
_cell.length_a   1.000
_cell.length_b   1.000
_cell.length_c   1.000
_cell.angle_alpha   90.00
_cell.angle_beta   90.00
_cell.angle_gamma   90.00
#
_symmetry.space_group_name_H-M   'P 1'
#
loop_
_entity.id
_entity.type
_entity.pdbx_description
1 polymer ?
#
loop_
_entity_poly.entity_id
_entity_poly.type
_entity_poly.pdbx_seq_one_letter_code
_entity_poly.pdbx_strand_id
1 'polypeptide(L)'
;KEFLKPIVRVLPESYYGIPIPKDIFLNLFKEKEIEDAFVYIETVLRAFYKNGYAPVLVIDELQVIGDIKIDDLLIYKLFNFFVRLTKELHLAHVFVITSDSLFIEKVYSEAMLQERCDYLLVDDFDYERTMDFLDSYGFKEHEKEITWNYIGGKPVSLVKVINAKRSEKNIEDVIGSMRIHRTGEIETRLKLVKELGDEITIGGRHCDVHYEKLVEALKTFLSRDEVGMNEVDEVSKRYLVKENILFVDPLTNMMKPQSRLNLIAIREVMKNA
;
A
#
# COMPACT_ATOMS: atom_id res chain seq x y z
N LYS A 1 12.83 -0.89 36.02
CA LYS A 1 12.76 0.60 35.90
C LYS A 1 14.13 1.27 35.69
N GLU A 2 15.24 0.77 36.26
CA GLU A 2 16.59 1.34 36.02
C GLU A 2 17.17 1.05 34.62
N PHE A 3 16.77 -0.04 33.97
CA PHE A 3 17.33 -0.47 32.68
C PHE A 3 17.00 0.45 31.47
N LEU A 4 16.00 1.33 31.58
CA LEU A 4 15.54 2.18 30.47
C LEU A 4 16.17 3.57 30.47
N LYS A 5 16.70 4.03 31.63
CA LYS A 5 17.40 5.32 31.72
C LYS A 5 18.64 5.41 30.81
N PRO A 6 19.43 4.34 30.62
CA PRO A 6 20.53 4.32 29.66
C PRO A 6 20.06 4.32 28.20
N ILE A 7 18.95 3.63 27.89
CA ILE A 7 18.48 3.48 26.51
C ILE A 7 18.08 4.83 25.92
N VAL A 8 17.36 5.67 26.67
CA VAL A 8 16.97 7.02 26.22
C VAL A 8 18.17 7.96 26.01
N ARG A 9 19.31 7.71 26.69
CA ARG A 9 20.52 8.55 26.64
C ARG A 9 21.60 8.06 25.67
N VAL A 10 21.50 6.83 25.15
CA VAL A 10 22.55 6.14 24.38
C VAL A 10 22.09 5.77 22.97
N LEU A 11 20.88 6.19 22.58
CA LEU A 11 20.43 5.98 21.20
C LEU A 11 21.23 6.90 20.26
N PRO A 12 21.96 6.34 19.26
CA PRO A 12 22.57 7.16 18.22
C PRO A 12 21.49 7.99 17.51
N GLU A 13 21.86 9.16 17.00
CA GLU A 13 20.94 10.13 16.38
C GLU A 13 20.06 9.56 15.25
N SER A 14 20.40 8.38 14.72
CA SER A 14 19.53 7.59 13.85
C SER A 14 19.51 6.10 14.27
N TYR A 15 18.50 5.70 15.04
CA TYR A 15 18.13 4.30 15.20
C TYR A 15 16.76 4.08 14.54
N TYR A 16 16.70 3.21 13.54
CA TYR A 16 15.44 2.78 12.93
C TYR A 16 14.88 1.61 13.74
N GLY A 17 13.79 1.85 14.47
CA GLY A 17 13.04 0.81 15.20
C GLY A 17 12.99 1.02 16.71
N ILE A 18 12.35 0.08 17.41
CA ILE A 18 12.26 0.09 18.88
C ILE A 18 13.55 -0.54 19.42
N PRO A 19 14.32 0.13 20.27
CA PRO A 19 15.54 -0.45 20.81
C PRO A 19 15.21 -1.68 21.65
N ILE A 20 15.83 -2.81 21.36
CA ILE A 20 15.70 -4.05 22.14
C ILE A 20 17.10 -4.58 22.47
N PRO A 21 17.48 -4.67 23.77
CA PRO A 21 18.69 -5.36 24.17
C PRO A 21 18.69 -6.82 23.69
N LYS A 22 19.84 -7.34 23.24
CA LYS A 22 19.96 -8.70 22.68
C LYS A 22 19.43 -9.78 23.63
N ASP A 23 19.66 -9.64 24.93
CA ASP A 23 19.22 -10.62 25.93
C ASP A 23 17.69 -10.62 26.09
N ILE A 24 17.07 -9.43 26.04
CA ILE A 24 15.61 -9.27 26.06
C ILE A 24 15.02 -9.81 24.76
N PHE A 25 15.62 -9.49 23.62
CA PHE A 25 15.22 -10.03 22.32
C PHE A 25 15.22 -11.57 22.35
N LEU A 26 16.30 -12.19 22.81
CA LEU A 26 16.39 -13.65 22.89
C LEU A 26 15.35 -14.27 23.84
N ASN A 27 14.95 -13.59 24.91
CA ASN A 27 13.93 -14.08 25.84
C ASN A 27 12.52 -13.91 25.27
N LEU A 28 12.20 -12.77 24.67
CA LEU A 28 10.92 -12.52 23.99
C LEU A 28 10.64 -13.57 22.90
N PHE A 29 11.67 -14.01 22.18
CA PHE A 29 11.54 -15.05 21.14
C PHE A 29 11.57 -16.48 21.67
N LYS A 30 11.98 -16.71 22.92
CA LYS A 30 11.95 -18.04 23.57
C LYS A 30 10.58 -18.36 24.15
N GLU A 31 9.88 -17.39 24.71
CA GLU A 31 8.60 -17.60 25.40
C GLU A 31 7.39 -17.59 24.44
N LYS A 32 7.57 -17.16 23.19
CA LYS A 32 6.56 -17.17 22.10
C LYS A 32 5.25 -16.43 22.41
N GLU A 33 5.14 -15.67 23.50
CA GLU A 33 3.94 -14.89 23.80
C GLU A 33 4.03 -13.50 23.17
N ILE A 34 3.12 -13.23 22.25
CA ILE A 34 2.95 -11.93 21.57
C ILE A 34 2.75 -10.80 22.59
N GLU A 35 2.10 -11.13 23.70
CA GLU A 35 1.81 -10.28 24.84
C GLU A 35 3.09 -9.65 25.44
N ASP A 36 4.20 -10.39 25.49
CA ASP A 36 5.46 -9.88 26.05
C ASP A 36 6.07 -8.80 25.15
N ALA A 37 5.92 -8.93 23.83
CA ALA A 37 6.36 -7.90 22.89
C ALA A 37 5.55 -6.61 23.07
N PHE A 38 4.22 -6.70 23.24
CA PHE A 38 3.39 -5.52 23.50
C PHE A 38 3.70 -4.84 24.83
N VAL A 39 3.92 -5.62 25.89
CA VAL A 39 4.35 -5.09 27.20
C VAL A 39 5.69 -4.37 27.08
N TYR A 40 6.62 -4.93 26.31
CA TYR A 40 7.92 -4.30 26.05
C TYR A 40 7.77 -2.96 25.33
N ILE A 41 7.03 -2.93 24.22
CA ILE A 41 6.78 -1.71 23.43
C ILE A 41 6.13 -0.65 24.32
N GLU A 42 5.07 -1.00 25.05
CA GLU A 42 4.40 -0.07 25.98
C GLU A 42 5.37 0.48 27.02
N THR A 43 6.24 -0.37 27.58
CA THR A 43 7.23 0.02 28.59
C THR A 43 8.23 1.03 28.05
N VAL A 44 8.71 0.84 26.82
CA VAL A 44 9.61 1.76 26.12
C VAL A 44 8.90 3.10 25.88
N LEU A 45 7.69 3.09 25.34
CA LEU A 45 6.92 4.31 25.06
C LEU A 45 6.61 5.10 26.35
N ARG A 46 6.26 4.41 27.45
CA ARG A 46 6.08 5.03 28.77
C ARG A 46 7.35 5.70 29.28
N ALA A 47 8.53 5.14 28.99
CA ALA A 47 9.79 5.75 29.40
C ALA A 47 10.02 7.06 28.63
N PHE A 48 9.79 7.09 27.32
CA PHE A 48 9.88 8.33 26.53
C PHE A 48 8.87 9.38 27.00
N TYR A 49 7.60 8.98 27.16
CA TYR A 49 6.55 9.88 27.64
C TYR A 49 6.88 10.52 28.99
N LYS A 50 7.39 9.74 29.95
CA LYS A 50 7.80 10.24 31.27
C LYS A 50 9.00 11.19 31.24
N ASN A 51 9.80 11.16 30.17
CA ASN A 51 10.89 12.10 29.96
C ASN A 51 10.45 13.34 29.16
N GLY A 52 9.15 13.54 28.95
CA GLY A 52 8.59 14.72 28.29
C GLY A 52 8.53 14.64 26.76
N TYR A 53 8.81 13.47 26.17
CA TYR A 53 8.66 13.26 24.73
C TYR A 53 7.22 12.86 24.38
N ALA A 54 6.79 13.14 23.15
CA ALA A 54 5.56 12.62 22.57
C ALA A 54 5.91 11.60 21.47
N PRO A 55 5.97 10.29 21.78
CA PRO A 55 6.34 9.26 20.81
C PRO A 55 5.41 9.20 19.61
N VAL A 56 5.99 8.97 18.43
CA VAL A 56 5.27 8.63 17.21
C VAL A 56 5.75 7.26 16.75
N LEU A 57 4.84 6.29 16.72
CA LEU A 57 5.09 4.94 16.23
C LEU A 57 4.62 4.88 14.77
N VAL A 58 5.54 4.60 13.86
CA VAL A 58 5.23 4.42 12.42
C VAL A 58 5.46 2.96 12.08
N ILE A 59 4.41 2.30 11.60
CA ILE A 59 4.45 0.92 11.11
C ILE A 59 4.24 0.97 9.61
N ASP A 60 5.33 0.74 8.87
CA ASP A 60 5.31 0.74 7.42
C ASP A 60 5.08 -0.67 6.86
N GLU A 61 4.35 -0.75 5.76
CA GLU A 61 3.93 -1.98 5.07
C GLU A 61 3.36 -3.06 6.01
N LEU A 62 2.36 -2.69 6.83
CA LEU A 62 1.79 -3.59 7.85
C LEU A 62 1.25 -4.92 7.26
N GLN A 63 0.81 -4.93 6.00
CA GLN A 63 0.29 -6.14 5.34
C GLN A 63 1.33 -7.26 5.24
N VAL A 64 2.64 -6.95 5.32
CA VAL A 64 3.70 -7.97 5.38
C VAL A 64 3.50 -8.88 6.61
N ILE A 65 2.95 -8.35 7.70
CA ILE A 65 2.59 -9.15 8.87
C ILE A 65 1.47 -10.13 8.53
N GLY A 66 0.50 -9.76 7.68
CA GLY A 66 -0.54 -10.66 7.19
C GLY A 66 -0.03 -11.79 6.29
N ASP A 67 0.99 -11.52 5.47
CA ASP A 67 1.58 -12.51 4.56
C ASP A 67 2.38 -13.60 5.29
N ILE A 68 2.90 -13.31 6.49
CA ILE A 68 3.69 -14.25 7.30
C ILE A 68 2.77 -15.24 8.03
N LYS A 69 1.88 -15.97 7.33
CA LYS A 69 1.01 -17.03 7.92
C LYS A 69 0.41 -16.65 9.29
N ILE A 70 0.06 -15.40 9.46
CA ILE A 70 -0.32 -14.86 10.75
C ILE A 70 -1.85 -14.84 10.81
N ASP A 71 -2.35 -15.41 11.90
CA ASP A 71 -3.75 -15.53 12.25
C ASP A 71 -4.43 -14.16 12.36
N ASP A 72 -5.67 -14.04 11.91
CA ASP A 72 -6.53 -12.85 12.05
C ASP A 72 -6.55 -12.34 13.49
N LEU A 73 -6.39 -13.27 14.45
CA LEU A 73 -6.24 -12.98 15.87
C LEU A 73 -5.05 -12.08 16.22
N LEU A 74 -3.89 -12.19 15.54
CA LEU A 74 -2.73 -11.33 15.84
C LEU A 74 -2.94 -9.92 15.30
N ILE A 75 -3.47 -9.78 14.07
CA ILE A 75 -3.87 -8.48 13.53
C ILE A 75 -4.87 -7.82 14.48
N TYR A 76 -5.82 -8.61 15.00
CA TYR A 76 -6.77 -8.16 16.01
C TYR A 76 -6.11 -7.65 17.29
N LYS A 77 -5.22 -8.45 17.89
CA LYS A 77 -4.51 -8.06 19.11
C LYS A 77 -3.62 -6.83 18.89
N LEU A 78 -3.00 -6.70 17.72
CA LEU A 78 -2.13 -5.59 17.36
C LEU A 78 -2.90 -4.27 17.26
N PHE A 79 -4.03 -4.24 16.56
CA PHE A 79 -4.85 -3.02 16.47
C PHE A 79 -5.45 -2.63 17.81
N ASN A 80 -5.89 -3.59 18.63
CA ASN A 80 -6.30 -3.30 20.00
C ASN A 80 -5.18 -2.70 20.85
N PHE A 81 -3.96 -3.20 20.68
CA PHE A 81 -2.79 -2.62 21.32
C PHE A 81 -2.56 -1.16 20.90
N PHE A 82 -2.69 -0.84 19.61
CA PHE A 82 -2.59 0.54 19.12
C PHE A 82 -3.69 1.45 19.67
N VAL A 83 -4.94 0.96 19.74
CA VAL A 83 -6.05 1.70 20.37
C VAL A 83 -5.74 1.98 21.84
N ARG A 84 -5.23 0.99 22.58
CA ARG A 84 -4.82 1.18 23.97
C ARG A 84 -3.71 2.22 24.11
N LEU A 85 -2.68 2.19 23.27
CA LEU A 85 -1.60 3.18 23.30
C LEU A 85 -2.08 4.61 23.06
N THR A 86 -3.05 4.79 22.15
CA THR A 86 -3.49 6.11 21.66
C THR A 86 -4.67 6.69 22.44
N LYS A 87 -5.69 5.88 22.73
CA LYS A 87 -6.98 6.33 23.31
C LYS A 87 -7.11 6.07 24.81
N GLU A 88 -6.52 4.99 25.32
CA GLU A 88 -6.61 4.66 26.75
C GLU A 88 -5.46 5.26 27.55
N LEU A 89 -4.24 5.10 27.04
CA LEU A 89 -3.02 5.47 27.76
C LEU A 89 -2.44 6.82 27.32
N HIS A 90 -2.85 7.32 26.14
CA HIS A 90 -2.35 8.55 25.52
C HIS A 90 -0.80 8.64 25.50
N LEU A 91 -0.14 7.51 25.22
CA LEU A 91 1.32 7.39 25.30
C LEU A 91 2.04 7.72 24.00
N ALA A 92 1.37 7.58 22.86
CA ALA A 92 1.97 7.75 21.55
C ALA A 92 0.91 8.08 20.50
N HIS A 93 1.36 8.66 19.39
CA HIS A 93 0.63 8.63 18.12
C HIS A 93 1.06 7.38 17.34
N VAL A 94 0.14 6.77 16.60
CA VAL A 94 0.42 5.58 15.79
C VAL A 94 -0.01 5.86 14.35
N PHE A 95 0.91 5.68 13.41
CA PHE A 95 0.66 5.67 11.97
C PHE A 95 0.87 4.26 11.45
N VAL A 96 -0.15 3.72 10.80
CA VAL A 96 -0.08 2.45 10.08
C VAL A 96 -0.15 2.77 8.59
N ILE A 97 0.87 2.33 7.85
CA ILE A 97 1.01 2.58 6.41
C ILE A 97 0.97 1.23 5.70
N THR A 98 0.25 1.18 4.58
CA THR A 98 0.14 -0.01 3.76
C THR A 98 -0.15 0.37 2.32
N SER A 99 0.46 -0.37 1.40
CA SER A 99 0.12 -0.31 -0.02
C SER A 99 -1.03 -1.25 -0.42
N ASP A 100 -1.48 -2.14 0.48
CA ASP A 100 -2.55 -3.10 0.21
C ASP A 100 -3.92 -2.57 0.64
N SER A 101 -4.73 -2.22 -0.36
CA SER A 101 -6.10 -1.74 -0.14
C SER A 101 -7.04 -2.81 0.42
N LEU A 102 -6.85 -4.09 0.07
CA LEU A 102 -7.69 -5.18 0.58
C LEU A 102 -7.41 -5.45 2.05
N PHE A 103 -6.17 -5.23 2.49
CA PHE A 103 -5.81 -5.28 3.91
C PHE A 103 -6.55 -4.20 4.70
N ILE A 104 -6.61 -2.96 4.20
CA ILE A 104 -7.42 -1.90 4.83
C ILE A 104 -8.91 -2.23 4.81
N GLU A 105 -9.46 -2.72 3.69
CA GLU A 105 -10.87 -3.14 3.60
C GLU A 105 -11.20 -4.15 4.71
N LYS A 106 -10.33 -5.15 4.91
CA LYS A 106 -10.49 -6.16 5.97
C LYS A 106 -10.42 -5.55 7.37
N VAL A 107 -9.37 -4.81 7.68
CA VAL A 107 -9.15 -4.22 9.02
C VAL A 107 -10.27 -3.22 9.37
N TYR A 108 -10.76 -2.46 8.40
CA TYR A 108 -11.82 -1.48 8.59
C TYR A 108 -13.17 -2.16 8.79
N SER A 109 -13.48 -3.20 8.01
CA SER A 109 -14.76 -3.92 8.05
C SER A 109 -14.93 -4.83 9.27
N GLU A 110 -13.85 -5.34 9.87
CA GLU A 110 -13.88 -6.14 11.11
C GLU A 110 -14.28 -5.33 12.38
N ALA A 111 -14.79 -4.10 12.22
CA ALA A 111 -15.29 -3.20 13.28
C ALA A 111 -14.25 -2.85 14.37
N MET A 112 -12.97 -3.20 14.17
CA MET A 112 -11.90 -2.94 15.13
C MET A 112 -11.48 -1.47 15.20
N LEU A 113 -11.53 -0.79 14.05
CA LEU A 113 -11.06 0.58 13.90
C LEU A 113 -12.15 1.56 13.50
N GLN A 114 -13.37 1.09 13.26
CA GLN A 114 -14.49 1.95 12.88
C GLN A 114 -14.69 3.02 13.96
N GLU A 115 -14.55 4.29 13.58
CA GLU A 115 -14.56 5.49 14.45
C GLU A 115 -13.39 5.62 15.45
N ARG A 116 -12.38 4.73 15.39
CA ARG A 116 -11.22 4.74 16.31
C ARG A 116 -9.92 5.21 15.66
N CYS A 117 -9.87 5.28 14.33
CA CYS A 117 -8.75 5.84 13.56
C CYS A 117 -9.22 6.84 12.50
N ASP A 118 -8.30 7.72 12.11
CA ASP A 118 -8.44 8.54 10.91
C ASP A 118 -7.77 7.83 9.73
N TYR A 119 -8.39 7.87 8.55
CA TYR A 119 -7.81 7.33 7.32
C TYR A 119 -7.28 8.46 6.46
N LEU A 120 -6.05 8.28 5.96
CA LEU A 120 -5.39 9.23 5.07
C LEU A 120 -5.01 8.49 3.79
N LEU A 121 -5.74 8.77 2.71
CA LEU A 121 -5.37 8.30 1.38
C LEU A 121 -4.20 9.14 0.85
N VAL A 122 -3.09 8.48 0.54
CA VAL A 122 -1.98 9.08 -0.21
C VAL A 122 -2.06 8.56 -1.63
N ASP A 123 -2.53 9.40 -2.53
CA ASP A 123 -2.76 9.08 -3.95
C ASP A 123 -1.73 9.76 -4.85
N ASP A 124 -1.80 9.43 -6.14
CA ASP A 124 -1.07 10.11 -7.21
C ASP A 124 -1.35 11.64 -7.20
N PHE A 125 -0.42 12.44 -7.72
CA PHE A 125 -0.65 13.87 -7.85
C PHE A 125 -1.82 14.17 -8.78
N ASP A 126 -2.61 15.18 -8.44
CA ASP A 126 -3.60 15.76 -9.34
C ASP A 126 -2.93 16.45 -10.54
N TYR A 127 -3.74 16.91 -11.48
CA TYR A 127 -3.24 17.55 -12.70
C TYR A 127 -2.37 18.76 -12.39
N GLU A 128 -2.86 19.69 -11.57
CA GLU A 128 -2.17 20.96 -11.25
C GLU A 128 -0.82 20.68 -10.58
N ARG A 129 -0.81 19.83 -9.54
CA ARG A 129 0.43 19.42 -8.86
C ARG A 129 1.39 18.70 -9.80
N THR A 130 0.90 17.89 -10.72
CA THR A 130 1.74 17.22 -11.71
C THR A 130 2.38 18.23 -12.65
N MET A 131 1.61 19.22 -13.13
CA MET A 131 2.14 20.28 -14.00
C MET A 131 3.22 21.09 -13.27
N ASP A 132 2.92 21.56 -12.05
CA ASP A 132 3.86 22.33 -11.22
C ASP A 132 5.14 21.54 -10.92
N PHE A 133 4.99 20.25 -10.60
CA PHE A 133 6.12 19.37 -10.35
C PHE A 133 7.00 19.24 -11.59
N LEU A 134 6.43 18.99 -12.77
CA LEU A 134 7.19 18.88 -14.01
C LEU A 134 7.83 20.20 -14.45
N ASP A 135 7.15 21.33 -14.22
CA ASP A 135 7.70 22.67 -14.49
C ASP A 135 8.97 22.93 -13.69
N SER A 136 9.02 22.49 -12.43
CA SER A 136 10.22 22.61 -11.59
C SER A 136 11.45 21.86 -12.16
N TYR A 137 11.23 20.91 -13.08
CA TYR A 137 12.28 20.16 -13.79
C TYR A 137 12.47 20.60 -15.26
N GLY A 138 11.90 21.73 -15.66
CA GLY A 138 12.10 22.33 -16.99
C GLY A 138 11.44 21.56 -18.14
N PHE A 139 10.34 20.86 -17.86
CA PHE A 139 9.52 20.25 -18.91
C PHE A 139 8.84 21.32 -19.76
N LYS A 140 8.77 21.11 -21.08
CA LYS A 140 8.00 21.95 -22.00
C LYS A 140 6.51 21.58 -21.91
N GLU A 141 5.61 22.50 -22.26
CA GLU A 141 4.15 22.25 -22.25
C GLU A 141 3.75 20.93 -22.91
N HIS A 142 4.22 20.70 -24.14
CA HIS A 142 3.99 19.43 -24.84
C HIS A 142 4.48 18.20 -24.05
N GLU A 143 5.66 18.26 -23.43
CA GLU A 143 6.20 17.15 -22.63
C GLU A 143 5.36 16.91 -21.37
N LYS A 144 4.83 17.98 -20.76
CA LYS A 144 3.93 17.88 -19.60
C LYS A 144 2.61 17.22 -19.98
N GLU A 145 1.99 17.68 -21.07
CA GLU A 145 0.72 17.14 -21.56
C GLU A 145 0.82 15.66 -21.90
N ILE A 146 1.85 15.23 -22.65
CA ILE A 146 2.03 13.80 -22.95
C ILE A 146 2.30 12.99 -21.67
N THR A 147 3.06 13.53 -20.71
CA THR A 147 3.36 12.84 -19.46
C THR A 147 2.08 12.63 -18.66
N TRP A 148 1.25 13.67 -18.52
CA TRP A 148 -0.04 13.54 -17.85
C TRP A 148 -0.96 12.54 -18.54
N ASN A 149 -1.11 12.64 -19.86
CA ASN A 149 -2.07 11.83 -20.60
C ASN A 149 -1.76 10.32 -20.53
N TYR A 150 -0.48 9.95 -20.49
CA TYR A 150 -0.05 8.54 -20.53
C TYR A 150 0.42 7.99 -19.18
N ILE A 151 1.03 8.81 -18.33
CA ILE A 151 1.64 8.38 -17.07
C ILE A 151 0.83 8.85 -15.86
N GLY A 152 0.21 10.02 -15.94
CA GLY A 152 -0.50 10.67 -14.83
C GLY A 152 0.45 11.20 -13.75
N GLY A 153 -0.09 11.40 -12.54
CA GLY A 153 0.63 12.02 -11.43
C GLY A 153 1.42 11.08 -10.52
N LYS A 154 1.64 9.81 -10.92
CA LYS A 154 2.31 8.82 -10.07
C LYS A 154 3.77 9.20 -9.80
N PRO A 155 4.17 9.51 -8.55
CA PRO A 155 5.50 10.06 -8.27
C PRO A 155 6.67 9.19 -8.77
N VAL A 156 6.60 7.87 -8.56
CA VAL A 156 7.64 6.94 -9.02
C VAL A 156 7.79 6.96 -10.54
N SER A 157 6.67 7.07 -11.26
CA SER A 157 6.67 7.17 -12.71
C SER A 157 7.19 8.53 -13.19
N LEU A 158 6.80 9.62 -12.54
CA LEU A 158 7.31 10.97 -12.82
C LEU A 158 8.83 11.03 -12.63
N VAL A 159 9.36 10.46 -11.53
CA VAL A 159 10.81 10.38 -11.27
C VAL A 159 11.54 9.66 -12.40
N LYS A 160 10.97 8.58 -12.95
CA LYS A 160 11.56 7.87 -14.09
C LYS A 160 11.66 8.76 -15.34
N VAL A 161 10.60 9.52 -15.63
CA VAL A 161 10.58 10.45 -16.77
C VAL A 161 11.53 11.64 -16.55
N ILE A 162 11.61 12.17 -15.33
CA ILE A 162 12.55 13.23 -14.96
C ILE A 162 14.01 12.77 -15.11
N ASN A 163 14.33 11.57 -14.64
CA ASN A 163 15.67 11.01 -14.81
C ASN A 163 16.02 10.78 -16.29
N ALA A 164 15.04 10.40 -17.12
CA ALA A 164 15.22 10.33 -18.56
C ALA A 164 15.52 11.69 -19.19
N LYS A 165 14.77 12.74 -18.79
CA LYS A 165 15.01 14.12 -19.26
C LYS A 165 16.41 14.61 -18.90
N ARG A 166 16.84 14.38 -17.65
CA ARG A 166 18.19 14.71 -17.17
C ARG A 166 19.28 13.96 -17.93
N SER A 167 18.96 12.80 -18.47
CA SER A 167 19.85 11.99 -19.31
C SER A 167 19.72 12.31 -20.80
N GLU A 168 19.07 13.43 -21.15
CA GLU A 168 18.83 13.90 -22.53
C GLU A 168 18.12 12.87 -23.43
N LYS A 169 17.33 11.96 -22.84
CA LYS A 169 16.52 11.01 -23.60
C LYS A 169 15.25 11.66 -24.13
N ASN A 170 14.76 11.15 -25.25
CA ASN A 170 13.45 11.52 -25.77
C ASN A 170 12.35 11.03 -24.80
N ILE A 171 11.51 11.96 -24.35
CA ILE A 171 10.45 11.71 -23.36
C ILE A 171 9.32 10.85 -23.92
N GLU A 172 8.94 11.06 -25.19
CA GLU A 172 7.90 10.29 -25.87
C GLU A 172 8.31 8.83 -26.00
N ASP A 173 9.58 8.56 -26.34
CA ASP A 173 10.12 7.19 -26.43
C ASP A 173 10.09 6.50 -25.06
N VAL A 174 10.44 7.22 -23.99
CA VAL A 174 10.43 6.68 -22.63
C VAL A 174 9.00 6.38 -22.18
N ILE A 175 8.07 7.30 -22.40
CA ILE A 175 6.64 7.10 -22.09
C ILE A 175 6.09 5.93 -22.91
N GLY A 176 6.41 5.87 -24.21
CA GLY A 176 6.03 4.78 -25.10
C GLY A 176 6.54 3.43 -24.61
N SER A 177 7.81 3.36 -24.17
CA SER A 177 8.38 2.14 -23.60
C SER A 177 7.70 1.72 -22.30
N MET A 178 7.33 2.68 -21.44
CA MET A 178 6.59 2.41 -20.20
C MET A 178 5.20 1.87 -20.48
N ARG A 179 4.51 2.43 -21.48
CA ARG A 179 3.19 1.95 -21.94
C ARG A 179 3.29 0.52 -22.46
N ILE A 180 4.18 0.27 -23.43
CA ILE A 180 4.38 -1.06 -24.03
C ILE A 180 4.68 -2.10 -22.95
N HIS A 181 5.57 -1.76 -22.01
CA HIS A 181 5.92 -2.66 -20.92
C HIS A 181 4.71 -2.98 -20.05
N ARG A 182 3.95 -1.97 -19.60
CA ARG A 182 2.79 -2.20 -18.74
C ARG A 182 1.66 -2.96 -19.44
N THR A 183 1.40 -2.65 -20.72
CA THR A 183 0.45 -3.39 -21.56
C THR A 183 0.87 -4.87 -21.64
N GLY A 184 2.14 -5.16 -21.92
CA GLY A 184 2.66 -6.53 -21.99
C GLY A 184 2.61 -7.29 -20.66
N GLU A 185 2.82 -6.61 -19.52
CA GLU A 185 2.65 -7.23 -18.19
C GLU A 185 1.20 -7.70 -17.96
N ILE A 186 0.23 -6.85 -18.27
CA ILE A 186 -1.20 -7.17 -18.12
C ILE A 186 -1.60 -8.30 -19.08
N GLU A 187 -1.18 -8.23 -20.35
CA GLU A 187 -1.43 -9.28 -21.34
C GLU A 187 -0.87 -10.63 -20.90
N THR A 188 0.39 -10.64 -20.43
CA THR A 188 1.05 -11.85 -19.97
C THR A 188 0.31 -12.45 -18.78
N ARG A 189 -0.09 -11.61 -17.81
CA ARG A 189 -0.84 -12.07 -16.64
C ARG A 189 -2.18 -12.70 -17.02
N LEU A 190 -2.96 -12.03 -17.87
CA LEU A 190 -4.24 -12.56 -18.33
C LEU A 190 -4.08 -13.85 -19.16
N LYS A 191 -3.03 -13.92 -19.99
CA LYS A 191 -2.69 -15.13 -20.76
C LYS A 191 -2.38 -16.31 -19.85
N LEU A 192 -1.61 -16.11 -18.77
CA LEU A 192 -1.31 -17.16 -17.81
C LEU A 192 -2.60 -17.74 -17.20
N VAL A 193 -3.52 -16.89 -16.75
CA VAL A 193 -4.82 -17.34 -16.22
C VAL A 193 -5.61 -18.10 -17.28
N LYS A 194 -5.61 -17.63 -18.54
CA LYS A 194 -6.33 -18.29 -19.64
C LYS A 194 -5.79 -19.67 -19.98
N GLU A 195 -4.47 -19.84 -19.98
CA GLU A 195 -3.80 -21.07 -20.43
C GLU A 195 -3.61 -22.09 -19.31
N LEU A 196 -3.34 -21.63 -18.09
CA LEU A 196 -2.94 -22.47 -16.97
C LEU A 196 -3.95 -22.46 -15.80
N GLY A 197 -4.89 -21.51 -15.79
CA GLY A 197 -5.68 -21.20 -14.61
C GLY A 197 -4.85 -20.45 -13.55
N ASP A 198 -5.54 -19.97 -12.52
CA ASP A 198 -4.92 -19.42 -11.31
C ASP A 198 -5.90 -19.57 -10.15
N GLU A 199 -5.40 -19.48 -8.91
CA GLU A 199 -6.23 -19.60 -7.71
C GLU A 199 -5.84 -18.55 -6.65
N ILE A 200 -6.83 -18.09 -5.91
CA ILE A 200 -6.60 -17.23 -4.73
C ILE A 200 -7.33 -17.77 -3.52
N THR A 201 -6.75 -17.52 -2.35
CA THR A 201 -7.35 -17.89 -1.07
C THR A 201 -8.17 -16.72 -0.51
N ILE A 202 -9.46 -16.93 -0.30
CA ILE A 202 -10.37 -15.96 0.32
C ILE A 202 -11.00 -16.62 1.54
N GLY A 203 -10.74 -16.07 2.74
CA GLY A 203 -11.28 -16.62 4.00
C GLY A 203 -10.93 -18.10 4.22
N GLY A 204 -9.71 -18.51 3.84
CA GLY A 204 -9.24 -19.90 3.95
C GLY A 204 -9.80 -20.87 2.89
N ARG A 205 -10.57 -20.38 1.90
CA ARG A 205 -11.07 -21.20 0.79
C ARG A 205 -10.30 -20.88 -0.49
N HIS A 206 -9.89 -21.92 -1.21
CA HIS A 206 -9.35 -21.79 -2.56
C HIS A 206 -10.48 -21.45 -3.53
N CYS A 207 -10.29 -20.40 -4.31
CA CYS A 207 -11.23 -19.91 -5.31
C CYS A 207 -10.52 -19.82 -6.66
N ASP A 208 -11.11 -20.47 -7.67
CA ASP A 208 -10.58 -20.44 -9.03
C ASP A 208 -10.76 -19.06 -9.67
N VAL A 209 -9.70 -18.58 -10.31
CA VAL A 209 -9.71 -17.33 -11.06
C VAL A 209 -10.10 -17.63 -12.50
N HIS A 210 -11.20 -17.04 -12.96
CA HIS A 210 -11.71 -17.25 -14.31
C HIS A 210 -11.32 -16.09 -15.24
N TYR A 211 -10.63 -16.41 -16.34
CA TYR A 211 -10.18 -15.45 -17.33
C TYR A 211 -11.33 -14.57 -17.86
N GLU A 212 -12.49 -15.16 -18.18
CA GLU A 212 -13.63 -14.43 -18.73
C GLU A 212 -14.14 -13.35 -17.76
N LYS A 213 -14.14 -13.64 -16.46
CA LYS A 213 -14.55 -12.69 -15.41
C LYS A 213 -13.53 -11.57 -15.23
N LEU A 214 -12.23 -11.87 -15.32
CA LEU A 214 -11.19 -10.84 -15.31
C LEU A 214 -11.35 -9.87 -16.49
N VAL A 215 -11.62 -10.41 -17.68
CA VAL A 215 -11.85 -9.60 -18.89
C VAL A 215 -13.11 -8.75 -18.75
N GLU A 216 -14.21 -9.31 -18.24
CA GLU A 216 -15.44 -8.56 -17.97
C GLU A 216 -15.19 -7.40 -17.00
N ALA A 217 -14.49 -7.67 -15.89
CA ALA A 217 -14.10 -6.66 -14.90
C ALA A 217 -13.26 -5.54 -15.53
N LEU A 218 -12.25 -5.88 -16.33
CA LEU A 218 -11.37 -4.90 -16.97
C LEU A 218 -12.07 -4.10 -18.08
N LYS A 219 -13.03 -4.69 -18.81
CA LYS A 219 -13.83 -4.01 -19.84
C LYS A 219 -14.66 -2.85 -19.27
N THR A 220 -15.00 -2.88 -17.98
CA THR A 220 -15.71 -1.77 -17.32
C THR A 220 -14.95 -0.43 -17.37
N PHE A 221 -13.61 -0.48 -17.49
CA PHE A 221 -12.73 0.69 -17.54
C PHE A 221 -12.48 1.23 -18.97
N LEU A 222 -13.11 0.63 -19.99
CA LEU A 222 -13.05 1.16 -21.36
C LEU A 222 -13.68 2.55 -21.47
N SER A 223 -14.78 2.78 -20.75
CA SER A 223 -15.54 4.03 -20.78
C SER A 223 -15.55 4.79 -19.45
N ARG A 224 -15.02 4.19 -18.38
CA ARG A 224 -15.00 4.76 -17.03
C ARG A 224 -13.58 4.74 -16.47
N ASP A 225 -13.24 5.71 -15.64
CA ASP A 225 -11.96 5.74 -14.91
C ASP A 225 -12.10 5.07 -13.53
N GLU A 226 -13.32 5.03 -12.98
CA GLU A 226 -13.68 4.40 -11.70
C GLU A 226 -15.02 3.67 -11.79
N VAL A 227 -15.17 2.61 -10.99
CA VAL A 227 -16.40 1.79 -10.91
C VAL A 227 -16.68 1.41 -9.47
N GLY A 228 -17.94 1.09 -9.12
CA GLY A 228 -18.27 0.62 -7.78
C GLY A 228 -17.63 -0.75 -7.50
N MET A 229 -17.10 -0.95 -6.30
CA MET A 229 -16.41 -2.20 -5.94
C MET A 229 -17.30 -3.45 -6.07
N ASN A 230 -18.61 -3.30 -5.92
CA ASN A 230 -19.61 -4.37 -6.01
C ASN A 230 -20.05 -4.68 -7.46
N GLU A 231 -19.60 -3.90 -8.45
CA GLU A 231 -19.88 -4.18 -9.86
C GLU A 231 -19.04 -5.34 -10.41
N VAL A 232 -17.97 -5.71 -9.70
CA VAL A 232 -17.04 -6.78 -10.08
C VAL A 232 -17.11 -7.88 -9.03
N ASP A 233 -17.01 -9.14 -9.46
CA ASP A 233 -17.05 -10.26 -8.52
C ASP A 233 -15.82 -10.27 -7.60
N GLU A 234 -16.02 -10.81 -6.40
CA GLU A 234 -15.03 -10.76 -5.32
C GLU A 234 -13.68 -11.40 -5.70
N VAL A 235 -13.70 -12.47 -6.52
CA VAL A 235 -12.48 -13.17 -6.94
C VAL A 235 -11.69 -12.29 -7.91
N SER A 236 -12.36 -11.77 -8.95
CA SER A 236 -11.73 -10.88 -9.93
C SER A 236 -11.21 -9.59 -9.28
N LYS A 237 -11.99 -8.98 -8.39
CA LYS A 237 -11.59 -7.79 -7.61
C LYS A 237 -10.28 -8.06 -6.88
N ARG A 238 -10.25 -9.10 -6.02
CA ARG A 238 -9.09 -9.40 -5.19
C ARG A 238 -7.87 -9.79 -6.03
N TYR A 239 -8.07 -10.55 -7.09
CA TYR A 239 -7.00 -10.95 -7.99
C TYR A 239 -6.33 -9.74 -8.65
N LEU A 240 -7.12 -8.86 -9.26
CA LEU A 240 -6.60 -7.70 -9.99
C LEU A 240 -5.92 -6.68 -9.06
N VAL A 241 -6.39 -6.55 -7.81
CA VAL A 241 -5.71 -5.73 -6.81
C VAL A 241 -4.38 -6.34 -6.38
N LYS A 242 -4.35 -7.65 -6.09
CA LYS A 242 -3.12 -8.38 -5.76
C LYS A 242 -2.07 -8.26 -6.85
N GLU A 243 -2.49 -8.26 -8.12
CA GLU A 243 -1.63 -8.06 -9.28
C GLU A 243 -1.25 -6.59 -9.55
N ASN A 244 -1.59 -5.68 -8.63
CA ASN A 244 -1.33 -4.23 -8.73
C ASN A 244 -1.90 -3.58 -10.00
N ILE A 245 -2.98 -4.15 -10.55
CA ILE A 245 -3.67 -3.63 -11.74
C ILE A 245 -4.74 -2.64 -11.31
N LEU A 246 -5.52 -3.00 -10.29
CA LEU A 246 -6.59 -2.19 -9.72
C LEU A 246 -6.28 -1.81 -8.27
N PHE A 247 -6.94 -0.76 -7.80
CA PHE A 247 -6.94 -0.25 -6.45
C PHE A 247 -8.38 -0.15 -5.96
N VAL A 248 -8.64 -0.55 -4.72
CA VAL A 248 -9.94 -0.37 -4.05
C VAL A 248 -9.82 0.72 -3.01
N ASP A 249 -10.73 1.68 -3.01
CA ASP A 249 -10.89 2.63 -1.93
C ASP A 249 -12.04 2.19 -1.03
N PRO A 250 -11.73 1.64 0.17
CA PRO A 250 -12.75 1.14 1.08
C PRO A 250 -13.60 2.24 1.71
N LEU A 251 -13.20 3.51 1.66
CA LEU A 251 -14.02 4.61 2.16
C LEU A 251 -15.10 5.03 1.18
N THR A 252 -14.74 5.13 -0.10
CA THR A 252 -15.68 5.55 -1.16
C THR A 252 -16.44 4.37 -1.75
N ASN A 253 -16.04 3.13 -1.45
CA ASN A 253 -16.53 1.90 -2.07
C ASN A 253 -16.34 1.88 -3.60
N MET A 254 -15.30 2.56 -4.06
CA MET A 254 -14.94 2.66 -5.48
C MET A 254 -13.68 1.86 -5.78
N MET A 255 -13.54 1.48 -7.03
CA MET A 255 -12.38 0.79 -7.58
C MET A 255 -11.91 1.51 -8.83
N LYS A 256 -10.59 1.62 -9.00
CA LYS A 256 -9.96 2.28 -10.13
C LYS A 256 -8.67 1.56 -10.53
N PRO A 257 -8.12 1.79 -11.73
CA PRO A 257 -6.79 1.30 -12.05
C PRO A 257 -5.75 1.93 -11.12
N GLN A 258 -4.70 1.17 -10.78
CA GLN A 258 -3.67 1.57 -9.83
C GLN A 258 -2.91 2.85 -10.23
N SER A 259 -3.01 3.27 -11.50
CA SER A 259 -2.49 4.54 -12.00
C SER A 259 -3.09 4.86 -13.37
N ARG A 260 -2.85 6.07 -13.88
CA ARG A 260 -3.19 6.45 -15.26
C ARG A 260 -2.53 5.52 -16.30
N LEU A 261 -1.28 5.13 -16.07
CA LEU A 261 -0.58 4.16 -16.92
C LEU A 261 -1.29 2.80 -16.95
N ASN A 262 -1.81 2.33 -15.80
CA ASN A 262 -2.63 1.12 -15.76
C ASN A 262 -3.91 1.28 -16.56
N LEU A 263 -4.62 2.40 -16.41
CA LEU A 263 -5.84 2.65 -17.15
C LEU A 263 -5.61 2.61 -18.67
N ILE A 264 -4.55 3.27 -19.15
CA ILE A 264 -4.19 3.26 -20.58
C ILE A 264 -3.87 1.84 -21.05
N ALA A 265 -3.05 1.11 -20.29
CA ALA A 265 -2.68 -0.27 -20.61
C ALA A 265 -3.91 -1.18 -20.65
N ILE A 266 -4.79 -1.13 -19.65
CA ILE A 266 -6.06 -1.89 -19.62
C ILE A 266 -6.88 -1.59 -20.88
N ARG A 267 -7.05 -0.32 -21.24
CA ARG A 267 -7.79 0.08 -22.44
C ARG A 267 -7.19 -0.46 -23.73
N GLU A 268 -5.86 -0.54 -23.81
CA GLU A 268 -5.16 -1.09 -24.96
C GLU A 268 -5.37 -2.60 -25.06
N VAL A 269 -5.18 -3.34 -23.95
CA VAL A 269 -5.40 -4.80 -23.90
C VAL A 269 -6.85 -5.15 -24.22
N MET A 270 -7.81 -4.45 -23.61
CA MET A 270 -9.24 -4.77 -23.76
C MET A 270 -9.83 -4.42 -25.13
N LYS A 271 -9.19 -3.54 -25.91
CA LYS A 271 -9.59 -3.30 -27.31
C LYS A 271 -9.28 -4.50 -28.21
N ASN A 272 -8.31 -5.32 -27.83
CA ASN A 272 -7.84 -6.47 -28.60
C ASN A 272 -8.35 -7.82 -28.05
N ALA A 273 -9.16 -7.81 -26.98
CA ALA A 273 -9.56 -8.99 -26.19
C ALA A 273 -11.03 -9.43 -26.36
#